data_AF-A0A962X416-F1
#
_entry.id   AF-A0A962X416-F1
#
_cell.length_a   1.000
_cell.length_b   1.000
_cell.length_c   1.000
_cell.angle_alpha   90.00
_cell.angle_beta   90.00
_cell.angle_gamma   90.00
#
_symmetry.space_group_name_H-M   'P 1'
#
loop_
_entity.id
_entity.type
_entity.pdbx_description
1 polymer ?
#
loop_
_entity_poly.entity_id
_entity_poly.type
_entity_poly.pdbx_seq_one_letter_code
_entity_poly.pdbx_strand_id
1 'polypeptide(L)'
;MQEEIIALGTAFVFGIGARLLGLPPLVGYLVAGFMLYGLGGEVTESLIGFSEMGVTLLLFTIGLKLQLGNLLKPQIWAVASLHIAGTLLFTGAVLFLLGLAGFGLFARLDLPLLLLIAFAL
;
A
#
# COMPACT_ATOMS: atom_id res chain seq x y z
N MET A 1 -19.15 19.02 2.31
CA MET A 1 -19.55 19.09 3.74
C MET A 1 -20.40 17.92 4.20
N GLN A 2 -21.61 17.70 3.68
CA GLN A 2 -22.45 16.57 4.14
C GLN A 2 -21.84 15.20 3.80
N GLU A 3 -21.27 15.06 2.59
CA GLU A 3 -20.63 13.81 2.14
C GLU A 3 -19.42 13.43 2.99
N GLU A 4 -18.59 14.40 3.42
CA GLU A 4 -17.45 14.12 4.31
C GLU A 4 -17.90 13.60 5.67
N ILE A 5 -18.99 14.16 6.23
CA ILE A 5 -19.53 13.72 7.53
C ILE A 5 -20.05 12.28 7.41
N ILE A 6 -20.73 11.95 6.31
CA ILE A 6 -21.20 10.59 6.05
C ILE A 6 -20.01 9.65 5.88
N ALA A 7 -18.99 10.04 5.11
CA ALA A 7 -17.81 9.21 4.88
C ALA A 7 -17.03 8.92 6.17
N LEU A 8 -16.68 9.97 6.92
CA LEU A 8 -15.94 9.87 8.18
C LEU A 8 -16.76 9.16 9.27
N GLY A 9 -18.05 9.47 9.37
CA GLY A 9 -18.96 8.83 10.31
C GLY A 9 -19.13 7.34 10.04
N THR A 10 -19.30 6.95 8.77
CA THR A 10 -19.41 5.54 8.37
C THR A 10 -18.10 4.80 8.64
N ALA A 11 -16.94 5.38 8.25
CA ALA A 11 -15.64 4.79 8.56
C ALA A 11 -15.45 4.60 10.07
N PHE A 12 -15.83 5.58 10.89
CA PHE A 12 -15.74 5.48 12.34
C PHE A 12 -16.61 4.35 12.91
N VAL A 13 -17.88 4.25 12.48
CA VAL A 13 -18.80 3.19 12.93
C VAL A 13 -18.30 1.81 12.52
N PHE A 14 -17.88 1.63 11.27
CA PHE A 14 -17.34 0.35 10.79
C PHE A 14 -16.01 -0.01 11.47
N GLY A 15 -15.14 0.97 11.75
CA GLY A 15 -13.90 0.75 12.49
C GLY A 15 -14.14 0.28 13.93
N ILE A 16 -15.12 0.88 14.61
CA ILE A 16 -15.57 0.40 15.93
C ILE A 16 -16.16 -1.01 15.80
N GLY A 17 -17.03 -1.25 14.83
CA GLY A 17 -17.62 -2.57 14.57
C GLY A 17 -16.55 -3.65 14.36
N ALA A 18 -15.56 -3.38 13.52
CA ALA A 18 -14.43 -4.28 13.29
C ALA A 18 -13.66 -4.58 14.58
N ARG A 19 -13.40 -3.54 15.39
CA ARG A 19 -12.73 -3.70 16.68
C ARG A 19 -13.55 -4.55 17.66
N LEU A 20 -14.87 -4.40 17.70
CA LEU A 20 -15.76 -5.20 18.55
C LEU A 20 -15.77 -6.68 18.16
N LEU A 21 -15.55 -6.98 16.89
CA LEU A 21 -15.40 -8.34 16.37
C LEU A 21 -13.97 -8.89 16.52
N GLY A 22 -13.05 -8.15 17.15
CA GLY A 22 -11.65 -8.55 17.33
C GLY A 22 -10.75 -8.33 16.12
N LEU A 23 -11.24 -7.66 15.07
CA LEU A 23 -10.48 -7.34 13.87
C LEU A 23 -9.74 -6.00 14.00
N PRO A 24 -8.63 -5.80 13.26
CA PRO A 24 -8.00 -4.49 13.15
C PRO A 24 -8.97 -3.44 12.59
N PRO A 25 -9.03 -2.21 13.15
CA PRO A 25 -9.93 -1.16 12.67
C PRO A 25 -9.78 -0.80 11.18
N LEU A 26 -8.58 -0.99 10.62
CA LEU A 26 -8.29 -0.78 9.19
C LEU A 26 -9.23 -1.56 8.27
N VAL A 27 -9.61 -2.78 8.67
CA VAL A 27 -10.55 -3.61 7.91
C VAL A 27 -11.91 -2.91 7.83
N GLY A 28 -12.39 -2.35 8.94
CA GLY A 28 -13.65 -1.60 8.99
C GLY A 28 -13.61 -0.34 8.12
N TYR A 29 -12.52 0.44 8.18
CA TYR A 29 -12.37 1.63 7.33
C TYR A 29 -12.40 1.30 5.84
N LEU A 30 -11.75 0.20 5.45
CA LEU A 30 -11.71 -0.25 4.06
C LEU A 30 -13.09 -0.71 3.57
N VAL A 31 -13.82 -1.48 4.39
CA VAL A 31 -15.19 -1.92 4.08
C VAL A 31 -16.12 -0.71 3.93
N ALA A 32 -16.04 0.28 4.82
CA ALA A 32 -16.81 1.51 4.71
C ALA A 32 -16.53 2.26 3.41
N GLY A 33 -15.25 2.41 3.05
CA GLY A 33 -14.84 3.06 1.80
C GLY A 33 -15.38 2.35 0.56
N PHE A 34 -15.23 1.02 0.47
CA PHE A 34 -15.77 0.25 -0.66
C PHE A 34 -17.30 0.27 -0.72
N MET A 35 -17.98 0.21 0.43
CA MET A 35 -19.44 0.30 0.49
C MET A 35 -19.93 1.66 0.00
N LEU A 36 -19.33 2.75 0.46
CA LEU A 36 -19.69 4.10 0.04
C LEU A 36 -19.42 4.32 -1.45
N TYR A 37 -18.27 3.86 -1.96
CA TYR A 37 -17.96 3.92 -3.39
C TYR A 37 -18.98 3.11 -4.22
N GLY A 38 -19.34 1.91 -3.78
CA GLY A 38 -20.35 1.07 -4.45
C GLY A 38 -21.76 1.67 -4.44
N LEU A 39 -22.08 2.53 -3.48
CA LEU A 39 -23.34 3.27 -3.39
C LEU A 39 -23.32 4.59 -4.20
N GLY A 40 -22.25 4.86 -4.96
CA GLY A 40 -22.11 6.07 -5.78
C GLY A 40 -21.54 7.26 -5.02
N GLY A 41 -20.90 7.04 -3.87
CA GLY A 41 -20.19 8.10 -3.14
C GLY A 41 -18.99 8.62 -3.95
N GLU A 42 -18.89 9.94 -4.06
CA GLU A 42 -17.79 10.60 -4.75
C GLU A 42 -16.66 11.00 -3.81
N VAL A 43 -15.45 11.06 -4.36
CA VAL A 43 -14.28 11.57 -3.65
C VAL A 43 -14.25 13.08 -3.83
N THR A 44 -14.58 13.83 -2.78
CA THR A 44 -14.52 15.30 -2.80
C THR A 44 -13.10 15.80 -2.54
N GLU A 45 -12.74 16.97 -3.08
CA GLU A 45 -11.45 17.61 -2.78
C GLU A 45 -11.22 17.79 -1.27
N SER A 46 -12.27 18.10 -0.51
CA SER A 46 -12.16 18.22 0.95
C SER A 46 -11.82 16.89 1.61
N LEU A 47 -12.41 15.78 1.14
CA LEU A 47 -12.12 14.44 1.68
C LEU A 47 -10.68 14.02 1.38
N ILE A 48 -10.17 14.37 0.19
CA ILE A 48 -8.75 14.20 -0.17
C ILE A 48 -7.88 14.98 0.83
N GLY A 49 -8.16 16.28 1.04
CA GLY A 49 -7.41 17.10 2.00
C GLY A 49 -7.42 16.54 3.43
N PHE A 50 -8.55 16.02 3.91
CA PHE A 50 -8.60 15.34 5.21
C PHE A 50 -7.75 14.07 5.24
N SER A 51 -7.76 13.27 4.17
CA SER A 51 -6.96 12.04 4.09
C SER A 51 -5.46 12.35 4.08
N GLU A 52 -5.03 13.38 3.36
CA GLU A 52 -3.63 13.82 3.31
C GLU A 52 -3.15 14.35 4.65
N MET A 53 -3.97 15.15 5.35
CA MET A 53 -3.67 15.58 6.71
C MET A 53 -3.58 14.39 7.67
N GLY A 54 -4.51 13.44 7.57
CA GLY A 54 -4.50 12.22 8.38
C GLY A 54 -3.24 11.38 8.17
N VAL A 55 -2.85 11.15 6.92
CA VAL A 55 -1.63 10.41 6.58
C VAL A 55 -0.39 11.18 7.05
N THR A 56 -0.35 12.48 6.84
CA THR A 56 0.75 13.34 7.33
C THR A 56 0.91 13.24 8.84
N LEU A 57 -0.17 13.34 9.61
CA LEU A 57 -0.15 13.22 11.06
C LEU A 57 0.25 11.81 11.52
N LEU A 58 -0.21 10.76 10.81
CA LEU A 58 0.20 9.38 11.07
C LEU A 58 1.70 9.20 10.85
N LEU A 59 2.23 9.64 9.71
CA LEU A 59 3.65 9.54 9.39
C LEU A 59 4.51 10.42 10.31
N PHE A 60 4.03 11.60 10.70
CA PHE A 60 4.68 12.45 11.69
C PHE A 60 4.77 11.74 13.05
N THR A 61 3.69 11.10 13.49
CA THR A 61 3.67 10.34 14.74
C THR A 61 4.57 9.11 14.68
N ILE A 62 4.57 8.39 13.55
CA ILE A 62 5.50 7.28 13.31
C ILE A 62 6.94 7.79 13.38
N GLY A 63 7.24 8.91 12.71
CA GLY A 63 8.56 9.56 12.73
C GLY A 63 8.99 9.98 14.14
N LEU A 64 8.10 10.53 14.96
CA LEU A 64 8.39 10.90 16.34
C LEU A 64 8.68 9.69 17.24
N LYS A 65 8.06 8.54 16.94
CA LYS A 65 8.31 7.26 17.64
C LYS A 65 9.50 6.48 17.06
N LEU A 66 10.06 6.93 15.95
CA LEU A 66 11.08 6.20 15.20
C LEU A 66 12.45 6.38 15.83
N GLN A 67 13.11 5.27 16.15
CA GLN A 67 14.47 5.28 16.70
C GLN A 67 15.48 5.09 15.57
N LEU A 68 16.15 6.17 15.13
CA LEU A 68 17.12 6.16 14.04
C LEU A 68 18.23 5.10 14.25
N GLY A 69 18.68 4.92 15.49
CA GLY A 69 19.68 3.92 15.84
C GLY A 69 19.22 2.47 15.56
N ASN A 70 17.92 2.18 15.63
CA ASN A 70 17.40 0.87 15.24
C ASN A 70 17.41 0.72 13.72
N LEU A 71 17.01 1.75 12.97
CA LEU A 71 17.01 1.70 11.49
C LEU A 71 18.41 1.52 10.90
N LEU A 72 19.43 2.08 11.53
CA LEU A 72 20.82 1.96 11.08
C LEU A 72 21.45 0.60 11.40
N LYS A 73 20.75 -0.28 12.14
CA LYS A 73 21.26 -1.62 12.44
C LYS A 73 21.48 -2.41 11.14
N PRO A 74 22.67 -2.99 10.93
CA PRO A 74 22.98 -3.76 9.73
C PRO A 74 21.97 -4.87 9.43
N GLN A 75 21.36 -5.45 10.47
CA GLN A 75 20.36 -6.49 10.33
C GLN A 75 19.11 -6.02 9.57
N ILE A 76 18.68 -4.76 9.76
CA ILE A 76 17.49 -4.23 9.08
C ILE A 76 17.79 -3.99 7.61
N TRP A 77 18.93 -3.35 7.31
CA TRP A 77 19.36 -3.12 5.93
C TRP A 77 19.68 -4.41 5.19
N ALA A 78 20.37 -5.35 5.83
CA ALA A 78 20.71 -6.63 5.21
C ALA A 78 19.44 -7.43 4.86
N VAL A 79 18.47 -7.55 5.78
CA VAL A 79 17.23 -8.28 5.51
C VAL A 79 16.40 -7.57 4.44
N ALA A 80 16.25 -6.25 4.52
CA ALA A 80 15.49 -5.48 3.53
C ALA A 80 16.12 -5.55 2.13
N SER A 81 17.44 -5.30 2.03
CA SER A 81 18.16 -5.37 0.76
C SER A 81 18.20 -6.78 0.18
N LEU A 82 18.38 -7.81 1.02
CA LEU A 82 18.36 -9.19 0.55
C LEU A 82 16.97 -9.61 0.08
N HIS A 83 15.91 -9.18 0.78
CA HIS A 83 14.54 -9.44 0.36
C HIS A 83 14.25 -8.78 -0.99
N ILE A 84 14.56 -7.48 -1.13
CA ILE A 84 14.39 -6.74 -2.39
C ILE A 84 15.21 -7.36 -3.53
N ALA A 85 16.47 -7.71 -3.28
CA ALA A 85 17.30 -8.36 -4.30
C ALA A 85 16.74 -9.75 -4.66
N GLY A 86 16.26 -10.51 -3.68
CA GLY A 86 15.65 -11.82 -3.88
C GLY A 86 14.37 -11.76 -4.71
N THR A 87 13.44 -10.85 -4.38
CA THR A 87 12.21 -10.65 -5.16
C THR A 87 12.51 -10.13 -6.55
N LEU A 88 13.44 -9.18 -6.68
CA LEU A 88 13.87 -8.65 -7.97
C LEU A 88 14.44 -9.73 -8.89
N LEU A 89 15.35 -10.56 -8.38
CA LEU A 89 15.95 -11.66 -9.15
C LEU A 89 14.93 -12.75 -9.48
N PHE A 90 14.09 -13.11 -8.51
CA PHE A 90 13.07 -14.14 -8.71
C PHE A 90 12.04 -13.71 -9.75
N THR A 91 11.39 -12.55 -9.54
CA THR A 91 10.40 -12.01 -10.46
C THR A 91 11.02 -11.72 -11.83
N GLY A 92 12.22 -11.13 -11.87
CA GLY A 92 12.94 -10.86 -13.12
C GLY A 92 13.27 -12.15 -13.90
N ALA A 93 13.70 -13.21 -13.22
CA ALA A 93 13.95 -14.51 -13.83
C ALA A 93 12.66 -15.14 -14.38
N VAL A 94 11.55 -15.07 -13.63
CA VAL A 94 10.24 -15.55 -14.10
C VAL A 94 9.82 -14.81 -15.37
N LEU A 95 9.92 -13.48 -15.40
CA LEU A 95 9.56 -12.66 -16.56
C LEU A 95 10.46 -12.96 -17.77
N PHE A 96 11.78 -13.13 -17.54
CA PHE A 96 12.73 -13.50 -18.59
C PHE A 96 12.43 -14.89 -19.18
N LEU A 97 12.12 -15.88 -18.34
CA LEU A 97 11.74 -17.23 -18.78
C LEU A 97 10.42 -17.21 -19.57
N LEU A 98 9.44 -16.39 -19.18
CA LEU A 98 8.22 -16.19 -19.96
C LEU A 98 8.50 -15.56 -21.33
N GLY A 99 9.45 -14.63 -21.41
CA GLY A 99 9.94 -14.07 -22.67
C GLY A 99 10.54 -15.16 -23.58
N LEU A 100 11.38 -16.03 -23.04
CA LEU A 100 11.96 -17.17 -23.76
C LEU A 100 10.92 -18.21 -24.20
N ALA A 101 9.89 -18.43 -23.39
CA ALA A 101 8.77 -19.33 -23.69
C ALA A 101 7.86 -18.81 -24.82
N GLY A 102 8.14 -17.62 -25.37
CA GLY A 102 7.45 -17.08 -26.54
C GLY A 102 6.23 -16.23 -26.22
N PHE A 103 6.02 -15.84 -24.95
CA PHE A 103 5.00 -14.85 -24.61
C PHE A 103 5.44 -13.48 -25.16
N GLY A 104 4.87 -13.09 -26.31
CA GLY A 104 5.30 -11.93 -27.10
C GLY A 104 5.28 -10.59 -26.36
N LEU A 105 4.54 -10.48 -25.26
CA LEU A 105 4.50 -9.30 -24.39
C LEU A 105 5.79 -9.13 -23.56
N PHE A 106 6.42 -10.25 -23.18
CA PHE A 106 7.68 -10.26 -22.42
C PHE A 106 8.91 -10.43 -23.32
N ALA A 107 8.77 -11.05 -24.50
CA ALA A 107 9.86 -11.26 -25.45
C ALA A 107 10.47 -9.97 -26.04
N ARG A 108 9.76 -8.85 -25.93
CA ARG A 108 10.21 -7.52 -26.38
C ARG A 108 10.83 -6.69 -25.27
N LEU A 109 10.81 -7.18 -24.03
CA LEU A 109 11.33 -6.44 -22.89
C LEU A 109 12.84 -6.64 -22.79
N ASP A 110 13.54 -5.52 -22.75
CA ASP A 110 14.97 -5.43 -22.47
C ASP A 110 15.27 -5.71 -20.99
N LEU A 111 16.50 -6.11 -20.70
CA LEU A 111 16.93 -6.48 -19.35
C LEU A 111 16.66 -5.39 -18.29
N PRO A 112 16.91 -4.08 -18.57
CA PRO A 112 16.59 -3.02 -17.63
C PRO A 112 15.10 -2.90 -17.35
N LEU A 113 14.24 -3.06 -18.35
CA LEU A 113 12.79 -2.96 -18.21
C LEU A 113 12.21 -4.18 -17.47
N LEU A 114 12.74 -5.38 -17.72
CA LEU A 114 12.42 -6.58 -16.94
C LEU A 114 12.73 -6.40 -15.46
N LEU A 115 13.91 -5.87 -15.14
CA LEU A 115 14.30 -5.57 -13.77
C LEU A 115 13.46 -4.44 -13.17
N LEU A 116 13.12 -3.41 -13.94
CA LEU A 116 12.25 -2.33 -13.46
C LEU A 116 10.84 -2.85 -13.11
N ILE A 117 10.25 -3.68 -13.97
CA ILE A 117 8.95 -4.31 -13.73
C ILE A 117 9.04 -5.25 -12.53
N ALA A 118 10.11 -6.03 -12.43
CA ALA A 118 10.34 -6.92 -11.29
C ALA A 118 10.59 -6.19 -9.97
N PHE A 119 11.07 -4.93 -10.01
CA PHE A 119 11.18 -4.08 -8.82
C PHE A 119 9.84 -3.48 -8.40
N ALA A 120 8.97 -3.18 -9.37
CA ALA A 120 7.66 -2.58 -9.12
C ALA A 120 6.61 -3.58 -8.60
N LEU A 121 6.85 -4.89 -8.76
CA LEU A 121 5.96 -5.99 -8.37
C LEU A 121 6.45 -6.69 -7.10
#